data_AF-A0A930USM6-F1
#
_entry.id   AF-A0A930USM6-F1
#
_cell.length_a   1.000
_cell.length_b   1.000
_cell.length_c   1.000
_cell.angle_alpha   90.00
_cell.angle_beta   90.00
_cell.angle_gamma   90.00
#
_symmetry.space_group_name_H-M   'P 1'
#
loop_
_entity.id
_entity.type
_entity.pdbx_description
1 polymer ?
#
loop_
_entity_poly.entity_id
_entity_poly.type
_entity_poly.pdbx_seq_one_letter_code
_entity_poly.pdbx_strand_id
1 'polypeptide(L)' 'FVRHAYFLGADDPYKSLKTTLKAEINEDAWSTLHSDTSRPFSKPASGRIAVKVINHLGDEVMKVFRVD' A
#
# COMPACT_ATOMS: atom_id res chain seq x y z
N PHE A 1 3.34 14.09 -7.32
CA PHE A 1 2.78 12.74 -7.49
C PHE A 1 2.78 12.06 -6.13
N VAL A 2 1.62 11.63 -5.64
CA VAL A 2 1.50 10.91 -4.37
C VAL A 2 1.58 9.41 -4.67
N ARG A 3 2.40 8.67 -3.92
CA ARG A 3 2.49 7.21 -4.00
C ARG A 3 2.25 6.65 -2.61
N HIS A 4 1.19 5.88 -2.47
CA HIS A 4 0.91 5.13 -1.26
C HIS A 4 0.92 3.64 -1.60
N ALA A 5 1.44 2.85 -0.68
CA ALA A 5 1.42 1.39 -0.75
C ALA A 5 0.85 0.87 0.56
N TYR A 6 0.03 -0.16 0.44
CA TYR A 6 -0.63 -0.78 1.57
C TYR A 6 -0.51 -2.29 1.46
N PHE A 7 -0.33 -2.95 2.60
CA PHE A 7 -0.24 -4.41 2.67
C PHE A 7 -1.53 -4.93 3.29
N LEU A 8 -2.29 -5.66 2.47
CA LEU A 8 -3.52 -6.34 2.86
C LEU A 8 -3.21 -7.83 2.87
N GLY A 9 -2.79 -8.36 4.01
CA GLY A 9 -2.42 -9.76 4.19
C GLY A 9 -3.22 -10.41 5.30
N ALA A 10 -3.41 -11.74 5.19
CA ALA A 10 -3.72 -12.59 6.33
C ALA A 10 -2.39 -13.14 6.89
N ASP A 11 -2.33 -13.35 8.21
CA ASP A 11 -1.14 -13.60 9.04
C ASP A 11 -0.22 -12.40 9.27
N ASP A 12 0.50 -12.42 10.41
CA ASP A 12 1.37 -11.37 10.97
C ASP A 12 2.52 -10.97 10.00
N PRO A 13 2.28 -10.03 9.06
CA PRO A 13 3.20 -9.77 7.96
C PRO A 13 4.38 -8.92 8.44
N TYR A 14 4.24 -8.28 9.61
CA TYR A 14 5.27 -7.54 10.31
C TYR A 14 6.45 -8.45 10.65
N LYS A 15 6.15 -9.65 11.18
CA LYS A 15 7.17 -10.64 11.56
C LYS A 15 7.94 -11.14 10.34
N SER A 16 7.23 -11.51 9.27
CA SER A 16 7.86 -11.96 8.02
C SER A 16 8.71 -10.87 7.37
N LEU A 17 8.26 -9.62 7.40
CA LEU A 17 9.01 -8.50 6.82
C LEU A 17 10.25 -8.16 7.66
N LYS A 18 10.14 -8.15 8.99
CA LYS A 18 11.27 -7.94 9.92
C LYS A 18 12.35 -9.00 9.72
N THR A 19 11.95 -10.27 9.59
CA THR A 19 12.89 -11.37 9.32
C THR A 19 13.56 -11.24 7.95
N THR A 20 12.80 -10.88 6.92
CA THR A 20 13.31 -10.76 5.54
C THR A 20 14.28 -9.59 5.39
N LEU A 21 13.95 -8.42 5.95
CA LEU A 21 14.77 -7.21 5.84
C LEU A 21 15.92 -7.16 6.84
N LYS A 22 15.92 -8.02 7.89
CA LYS A 22 16.87 -7.98 9.01
C LYS A 22 17.02 -6.59 9.64
N ALA A 23 15.95 -5.80 9.61
CA ALA A 23 15.92 -4.43 10.08
C ALA A 23 14.79 -4.25 11.10
N GLU A 24 14.98 -3.34 12.05
CA GLU A 24 13.88 -2.90 12.91
C GLU A 24 12.90 -2.09 12.08
N ILE A 25 11.66 -2.56 12.03
CA ILE A 25 10.57 -1.85 11.37
C ILE A 25 9.91 -0.99 12.44
N ASN A 26 9.77 0.31 12.18
CA ASN A 26 9.03 1.19 13.06
C ASN A 26 7.54 0.76 13.08
N GLU A 27 7.00 0.44 14.25
CA GLU A 27 5.64 -0.08 14.42
C GLU A 27 4.55 0.92 13.99
N ASP A 28 4.77 2.22 14.21
CA ASP A 28 3.86 3.27 13.76
C ASP A 28 3.88 3.41 12.22
N ALA A 29 5.06 3.25 11.62
CA ALA A 29 5.18 3.20 10.16
C ALA A 29 4.50 1.95 9.59
N TRP A 30 4.55 0.82 10.30
CA TRP A 30 3.92 -0.43 9.89
C TRP A 30 2.39 -0.36 9.98
N SER A 31 1.84 0.12 11.10
CA SER A 31 0.39 0.24 11.30
C SER A 31 -0.27 1.09 10.21
N THR A 32 0.45 2.11 9.73
CA THR A 32 -0.01 3.00 8.66
C THR A 32 0.18 2.45 7.24
N LEU A 33 0.86 1.30 7.09
CA LEU A 33 1.00 0.55 5.84
C LEU A 33 0.08 -0.68 5.81
N HIS A 34 -0.28 -1.25 6.97
CA HIS A 34 -1.20 -2.37 7.10
C HIS A 34 -2.65 -1.89 7.26
N SER A 35 -3.17 -1.20 6.24
CA SER A 35 -4.53 -0.64 6.24
C SER A 35 -5.17 -0.76 4.86
N ASP A 36 -6.48 -0.97 4.83
CA ASP A 36 -7.32 -0.90 3.61
C ASP A 36 -7.74 0.52 3.26
N THR A 37 -7.46 1.47 4.16
CA THR A 37 -7.86 2.86 4.04
C THR A 37 -6.66 3.71 3.66
N SER A 38 -6.79 4.45 2.56
CA SER A 38 -5.74 5.36 2.15
C SER A 38 -5.62 6.56 3.10
N ARG A 39 -4.39 6.99 3.36
CA ARG A 39 -4.12 8.28 4.02
C ARG A 39 -4.69 9.40 3.15
N PRO A 40 -5.28 10.47 3.73
CA PRO A 40 -5.80 11.59 2.95
C PRO A 40 -4.74 12.19 2.02
N PHE A 41 -5.13 12.53 0.79
CA PHE A 41 -4.28 13.21 -0.17
C PHE A 41 -5.10 14.18 -1.02
N SER A 42 -4.48 15.28 -1.44
CA SER A 42 -5.13 16.26 -2.32
C SER A 42 -5.49 15.63 -3.65
N LYS A 43 -6.66 16.01 -4.18
CA LYS A 43 -7.12 15.57 -5.49
C LYS A 43 -6.06 15.84 -6.57
N PRO A 44 -5.71 14.85 -7.42
CA PRO A 44 -4.77 15.06 -8.51
C PRO A 44 -5.31 16.06 -9.54
N ALA A 45 -4.45 16.98 -10.02
CA ALA A 45 -4.82 17.94 -11.07
C ALA A 45 -5.28 17.25 -12.38
N SER A 46 -4.83 16.03 -12.63
CA SER A 46 -5.23 15.23 -13.79
C SER A 46 -6.62 14.58 -13.65
N GLY A 47 -7.25 14.67 -12.47
CA GLY A 47 -8.51 13.99 -12.15
C GLY A 47 -8.43 12.47 -12.22
N ARG A 48 -7.23 11.88 -12.24
CA ARG A 48 -7.03 10.43 -12.41
C ARG A 48 -6.25 9.83 -11.25
N ILE A 49 -6.72 8.68 -10.77
CA ILE A 49 -6.08 7.88 -9.73
C ILE A 49 -5.83 6.49 -10.31
N ALA A 50 -4.58 6.04 -10.35
CA ALA A 50 -4.24 4.67 -10.69
C ALA A 50 -4.13 3.83 -9.42
N VAL A 51 -4.88 2.74 -9.34
CA VAL A 51 -4.80 1.75 -8.27
C VAL A 51 -4.20 0.49 -8.86
N LYS A 52 -3.12 0.01 -8.26
CA LYS A 52 -2.44 -1.22 -8.62
C LYS A 52 -2.55 -2.19 -7.45
N VAL A 53 -3.01 -3.40 -7.73
CA VAL A 53 -3.12 -4.50 -6.76
C VAL A 53 -2.15 -5.58 -7.22
N ILE A 54 -1.32 -6.05 -6.30
CA ILE A 54 -0.33 -7.11 -6.55
C ILE A 54 -0.57 -8.20 -5.52
N ASN A 55 -0.72 -9.44 -5.97
CA ASN A 55 -0.87 -10.58 -5.05
C ASN A 55 0.50 -11.10 -4.59
N HIS A 56 0.50 -12.08 -3.68
CA HIS A 56 1.73 -12.69 -3.14
C HIS A 56 2.52 -13.53 -4.16
N LEU A 57 1.92 -13.91 -5.30
CA LEU A 57 2.59 -14.60 -6.41
C LEU A 57 3.28 -13.61 -7.37
N GLY A 58 3.01 -12.31 -7.23
CA GLY A 58 3.52 -11.27 -8.11
C GLY A 58 2.59 -10.95 -9.29
N ASP A 59 1.38 -11.51 -9.34
CA ASP A 59 0.38 -11.12 -10.35
C ASP A 59 -0.12 -9.71 -10.05
N GLU A 60 -0.24 -8.91 -11.11
CA GLU A 60 -0.60 -7.50 -11.00
C GLU A 60 -1.89 -7.20 -11.77
N VAL A 61 -2.79 -6.44 -11.13
CA VAL A 61 -3.95 -5.83 -11.78
C VAL A 61 -3.90 -4.32 -11.54
N MET A 62 -4.14 -3.53 -12.58
CA MET A 62 -4.20 -2.07 -12.47
C MET A 62 -5.53 -1.53 -13.02
N LYS A 63 -6.10 -0.57 -12.30
CA LYS A 63 -7.27 0.19 -12.76
C LYS A 63 -7.07 1.67 -12.55
N VAL A 64 -7.46 2.47 -13.55
CA VAL A 64 -7.45 3.93 -13.46
C VAL A 64 -8.88 4.41 -13.21
N PHE A 65 -9.06 5.20 -12.17
CA PHE A 65 -10.30 5.86 -11.80
C PHE A 65 -10.24 7.34 -12.16
N ARG A 66 -11.39 7.89 -12.58
CA ARG A 66 -11.59 9.34 -12.70
C ARG A 66 -12.30 9.84 -11.45
N VAL A 67 -11.91 11.02 -10.97
CA VAL A 67 -12.50 11.68 -9.80
C VAL A 67 -12.90 13.11 -10.18
N ASP A 68 -14.17 13.44 -9.95
CA ASP A 68 -14.82 14.72 -10.29
C ASP A 68 -14.79 15.75 -9.17
#